data_AF-A0A1Y4BQA0-F1
#
_entry.id   AF-A0A1Y4BQA0-F1
#
_cell.length_a   1.000
_cell.length_b   1.000
_cell.length_c   1.000
_cell.angle_alpha   90.00
_cell.angle_beta   90.00
_cell.angle_gamma   90.00
#
_symmetry.space_group_name_H-M   'P 1'
#
loop_
_entity.id
_entity.type
_entity.pdbx_description
1 polymer ?
#
loop_
_entity_poly.entity_id
_entity_poly.type
_entity_poly.pdbx_seq_one_letter_code
_entity_poly.pdbx_strand_id
1 'polypeptide(L)'
;MSVRGWMTDCSKGDNLRGFWRLYRLRSGAKSRFLRDLFTFLMNRSAHRHGGYVGPGAVIQGEPTLPHGLHGVFISRYAVIGANCRIYQNVTIGEVDRKAPVVGNGCWIGA
;
A
#
# COMPACT_ATOMS: atom_id res chain seq x y z
N MET A 1 -21.07 -3.27 1.38
CA MET A 1 -20.84 -2.36 0.23
C MET A 1 -21.88 -2.65 -0.83
N SER A 2 -22.53 -1.64 -1.39
CA SER A 2 -23.46 -1.83 -2.51
C SER A 2 -22.70 -2.12 -3.80
N VAL A 3 -23.32 -2.84 -4.75
CA VAL A 3 -22.72 -3.14 -6.07
C VAL A 3 -22.30 -1.86 -6.79
N ARG A 4 -23.09 -0.79 -6.65
CA ARG A 4 -22.79 0.54 -7.19
C ARG A 4 -21.50 1.13 -6.62
N GLY A 5 -21.29 1.05 -5.31
CA GLY A 5 -20.07 1.55 -4.67
C GLY A 5 -18.83 0.81 -5.18
N TRP A 6 -18.89 -0.53 -5.24
CA TRP A 6 -17.79 -1.33 -5.79
C TRP A 6 -17.46 -0.96 -7.25
N MET A 7 -18.47 -0.75 -8.11
CA MET A 7 -18.24 -0.32 -9.48
C MET A 7 -17.58 1.06 -9.57
N THR A 8 -17.99 2.00 -8.72
CA THR A 8 -17.37 3.33 -8.64
C THR A 8 -15.93 3.27 -8.13
N ASP A 9 -15.64 2.48 -7.10
CA ASP A 9 -14.28 2.32 -6.58
C ASP A 9 -13.36 1.67 -7.64
N CYS A 10 -13.88 0.70 -8.38
CA CYS A 10 -13.17 0.08 -9.50
C CYS A 10 -12.92 1.06 -10.65
N SER A 11 -13.87 1.94 -10.98
CA SER A 11 -13.72 2.89 -12.09
C SER A 11 -12.71 4.00 -11.78
N LYS A 12 -12.66 4.45 -10.52
CA LYS A 12 -11.67 5.44 -10.06
C LYS A 12 -10.28 4.84 -9.86
N GLY A 13 -10.22 3.53 -9.60
CA GLY A 13 -8.98 2.88 -9.19
C GLY A 13 -8.73 2.94 -7.68
N ASP A 14 -9.76 3.22 -6.88
CA ASP A 14 -9.68 3.23 -5.41
C ASP A 14 -9.72 1.80 -4.82
N ASN A 15 -10.15 0.81 -5.60
CA ASN A 15 -10.25 -0.58 -5.15
C ASN A 15 -8.87 -1.26 -5.02
N LEU A 16 -8.32 -1.29 -3.81
CA LEU A 16 -7.01 -1.89 -3.50
C LEU A 16 -7.06 -3.35 -3.01
N ARG A 17 -8.21 -4.04 -3.09
CA ARG A 17 -8.34 -5.42 -2.58
C ARG A 17 -7.32 -6.39 -3.19
N GLY A 18 -7.11 -6.27 -4.51
CA GLY A 18 -6.15 -7.08 -5.25
C GLY A 18 -4.70 -6.78 -4.83
N PHE A 19 -4.37 -5.50 -4.71
CA PHE A 19 -3.08 -5.03 -4.25
C PHE A 19 -2.75 -5.57 -2.84
N TRP A 20 -3.65 -5.42 -1.87
CA TRP A 20 -3.42 -5.89 -0.50
C TRP A 20 -3.39 -7.41 -0.38
N ARG A 21 -4.12 -8.13 -1.25
CA ARG A 21 -3.97 -9.58 -1.37
C ARG A 21 -2.57 -9.97 -1.83
N LEU A 22 -2.02 -9.28 -2.84
CA LEU A 22 -0.64 -9.52 -3.30
C LEU A 22 0.39 -9.20 -2.21
N TYR A 23 0.21 -8.10 -1.48
CA TYR A 23 1.07 -7.76 -0.33
C TYR A 23 1.08 -8.88 0.73
N ARG A 24 -0.08 -9.42 1.10
CA ARG A 24 -0.20 -10.53 2.06
C ARG A 24 0.43 -11.82 1.53
N LEU A 25 0.17 -12.20 0.28
CA LEU A 25 0.77 -13.38 -0.35
C LEU A 25 2.30 -13.28 -0.39
N ARG A 26 2.83 -12.11 -0.74
CA ARG A 26 4.27 -11.82 -0.78
C ARG A 26 4.89 -11.90 0.61
N SER A 27 4.19 -11.43 1.65
CA SER A 27 4.65 -11.46 3.04
C SER A 27 4.68 -12.87 3.63
N GLY A 28 3.77 -13.75 3.20
CA GLY A 28 3.75 -15.16 3.59
C GLY A 28 4.64 -16.09 2.73
N ALA A 29 5.14 -15.63 1.59
CA ALA A 29 5.91 -16.44 0.67
C ALA A 29 7.31 -16.77 1.23
N LYS A 30 7.60 -18.07 1.39
CA LYS A 30 8.91 -18.57 1.87
C LYS A 30 9.96 -18.66 0.76
N SER A 31 9.53 -18.97 -0.48
CA SER A 31 10.44 -19.08 -1.62
C SER A 31 10.83 -17.71 -2.16
N ARG A 32 12.13 -17.52 -2.44
CA ARG A 32 12.66 -16.31 -3.07
C ARG A 32 11.99 -16.02 -4.41
N PHE A 33 11.83 -17.04 -5.25
CA PHE A 33 11.19 -16.90 -6.56
C PHE A 33 9.75 -16.40 -6.45
N LEU A 34 8.95 -16.97 -5.54
CA LEU A 34 7.56 -16.53 -5.33
C LEU A 34 7.51 -15.11 -4.76
N ARG A 35 8.44 -14.75 -3.87
CA ARG A 35 8.55 -13.37 -3.36
C ARG A 35 8.84 -12.39 -4.48
N ASP A 36 9.71 -12.73 -5.41
CA ASP A 36 10.07 -11.87 -6.54
C ASP A 36 8.90 -11.75 -7.52
N LEU A 37 8.22 -12.86 -7.84
CA LEU A 37 7.00 -12.86 -8.66
C LEU A 37 5.89 -12.00 -8.05
N PHE A 38 5.56 -12.20 -6.77
CA PHE A 38 4.52 -11.39 -6.12
C PHE A 38 4.96 -9.93 -5.96
N THR A 39 6.24 -9.66 -5.77
CA THR A 39 6.78 -8.30 -5.76
C THR A 39 6.56 -7.63 -7.12
N PHE A 40 6.83 -8.32 -8.22
CA PHE A 40 6.56 -7.81 -9.56
C PHE A 40 5.07 -7.51 -9.78
N LEU A 41 4.19 -8.45 -9.44
CA LEU A 41 2.73 -8.27 -9.57
C LEU A 41 2.22 -7.12 -8.68
N MET A 42 2.72 -7.02 -7.45
CA MET A 42 2.38 -5.96 -6.51
C MET A 42 2.81 -4.59 -7.04
N ASN A 43 4.03 -4.47 -7.57
CA ASN A 43 4.52 -3.23 -8.18
C ASN A 43 3.68 -2.80 -9.40
N ARG A 44 3.31 -3.75 -10.27
CA ARG A 44 2.42 -3.48 -11.41
C ARG A 44 1.03 -3.02 -10.96
N SER A 45 0.49 -3.64 -9.92
CA SER A 45 -0.78 -3.23 -9.32
C SER A 45 -0.69 -1.83 -8.73
N ALA A 46 0.32 -1.54 -7.90
CA ALA A 46 0.52 -0.22 -7.28
C ALA A 46 0.65 0.88 -8.34
N HIS A 47 1.45 0.64 -9.39
CA HIS A 47 1.59 1.56 -10.51
C HIS A 47 0.26 1.83 -11.22
N ARG A 48 -0.60 0.82 -11.41
CA ARG A 48 -1.95 1.01 -11.99
C ARG A 48 -2.84 1.89 -11.10
N HIS A 49 -2.66 1.83 -9.79
CA HIS A 49 -3.36 2.68 -8.82
C HIS A 49 -2.69 4.04 -8.60
N GLY A 50 -1.60 4.35 -9.32
CA GLY A 50 -0.94 5.66 -9.27
C GLY A 50 -0.06 5.89 -8.05
N GLY A 51 0.43 4.83 -7.41
CA GLY A 51 1.34 4.94 -6.26
C GLY A 51 2.31 3.78 -6.11
N TYR A 52 2.93 3.69 -4.94
CA TYR A 52 3.96 2.71 -4.63
C TYR A 52 3.95 2.34 -3.16
N VAL A 53 4.09 1.05 -2.88
CA VAL A 53 4.40 0.56 -1.53
C VAL A 53 5.57 -0.39 -1.64
N GLY A 54 6.66 -0.05 -0.96
CA GLY A 54 7.86 -0.85 -0.97
C GLY A 54 7.62 -2.27 -0.47
N PRO A 55 8.12 -3.32 -1.14
CA PRO A 55 7.94 -4.70 -0.70
C PRO A 55 8.51 -4.99 0.71
N GLY A 56 9.42 -4.15 1.21
CA GLY A 56 9.96 -4.27 2.57
C GLY A 56 9.16 -3.50 3.63
N ALA A 57 8.20 -2.67 3.23
CA ALA A 57 7.42 -1.86 4.15
C ALA A 57 6.67 -2.77 5.13
N VAL A 58 6.76 -2.47 6.42
CA VAL A 58 6.05 -3.20 7.46
C VAL A 58 4.70 -2.53 7.65
N ILE A 59 3.63 -3.21 7.23
CA ILE A 59 2.26 -2.73 7.39
C ILE A 59 1.60 -3.58 8.48
N GLN A 60 1.47 -3.00 9.69
CA GLN A 60 0.94 -3.72 10.85
C GLN A 60 -0.58 -3.90 10.79
N GLY A 61 -1.28 -3.02 10.04
CA GLY A 61 -2.67 -3.16 9.67
C GLY A 61 -2.93 -2.42 8.36
N GLU A 62 -3.83 -2.94 7.52
CA GLU A 62 -4.17 -2.32 6.23
C GLU A 62 -4.63 -0.87 6.46
N PRO A 63 -3.89 0.15 5.99
CA PRO A 63 -4.26 1.53 6.22
C PRO A 63 -5.51 1.88 5.41
N THR A 64 -6.31 2.79 5.94
CA THR A 64 -7.41 3.38 5.18
C THR A 64 -6.84 4.39 4.20
N LEU A 65 -7.06 4.14 2.92
CA LEU A 65 -6.62 4.96 1.79
C LEU A 65 -7.86 5.50 1.07
N PRO A 66 -8.39 6.69 1.45
CA PRO A 66 -9.69 7.17 0.97
C PRO A 66 -9.75 7.43 -0.54
N HIS A 67 -8.58 7.59 -1.17
CA HIS A 67 -8.41 7.86 -2.59
C HIS A 67 -7.46 6.82 -3.22
N GLY A 68 -7.48 5.59 -2.72
CA GLY A 68 -6.56 4.55 -3.17
C GLY A 68 -5.09 4.93 -2.98
N LEU A 69 -4.23 4.44 -3.88
CA LEU A 69 -2.80 4.76 -3.87
C LEU A 69 -2.45 6.02 -4.68
N HIS A 70 -3.42 6.84 -5.08
CA HIS A 70 -3.18 7.99 -5.95
C HIS A 70 -2.15 8.95 -5.33
N GLY A 71 -0.94 8.98 -5.90
CA GLY A 71 0.18 9.78 -5.40
C GLY A 71 0.78 9.30 -4.07
N VAL A 72 0.36 8.13 -3.54
CA VAL A 72 0.88 7.61 -2.28
C VAL A 72 2.14 6.80 -2.53
N PHE A 73 3.26 7.21 -1.93
CA PHE A 73 4.55 6.53 -2.04
C PHE A 73 5.07 6.16 -0.65
N ILE A 74 5.18 4.85 -0.38
CA ILE A 74 5.67 4.33 0.89
C ILE A 74 6.98 3.59 0.65
N SER A 75 8.05 4.07 1.29
CA SER A 75 9.37 3.45 1.28
C SER A 75 9.33 1.98 1.72
N ARG A 76 10.26 1.18 1.17
CA ARG A 76 10.46 -0.21 1.59
C ARG A 76 11.05 -0.38 2.99
N TYR A 77 11.47 0.68 3.65
CA TYR A 77 11.97 0.64 5.04
C TYR A 77 10.98 1.24 6.04
N ALA A 78 9.85 1.74 5.56
CA ALA A 78 8.84 2.36 6.40
C ALA A 78 8.12 1.31 7.26
N VAL A 79 7.71 1.74 8.45
CA VAL A 79 6.81 0.97 9.32
C VAL A 79 5.53 1.78 9.49
N ILE A 80 4.39 1.18 9.18
CA ILE A 80 3.06 1.77 9.30
C ILE A 80 2.28 1.00 10.36
N GLY A 81 1.90 1.70 11.42
CA GLY A 81 1.06 1.19 12.49
C GLY A 81 -0.34 0.81 12.01
N ALA A 82 -1.07 0.09 12.86
CA ALA A 82 -2.45 -0.29 12.58
C ALA A 82 -3.39 0.93 12.59
N ASN A 83 -4.52 0.82 11.89
CA ASN A 83 -5.59 1.82 11.85
C ASN A 83 -5.15 3.21 11.36
N CYS A 84 -4.06 3.30 10.59
CA CYS A 84 -3.65 4.56 9.97
C CYS A 84 -4.60 4.97 8.85
N ARG A 85 -4.73 6.28 8.65
CA ARG A 85 -5.43 6.89 7.51
C ARG A 85 -4.45 7.75 6.73
N ILE A 86 -4.25 7.42 5.45
CA ILE A 86 -3.27 8.09 4.58
C ILE A 86 -4.01 8.65 3.38
N TYR A 87 -3.84 9.94 3.12
CA TYR A 87 -4.50 10.64 2.00
C TYR A 87 -3.62 10.60 0.74
N GLN A 88 -4.21 11.03 -0.37
CA GLN A 88 -3.54 11.12 -1.66
C GLN A 88 -2.26 11.97 -1.58
N ASN A 89 -1.31 11.70 -2.46
CA ASN A 89 -0.06 12.46 -2.59
C ASN A 89 0.90 12.40 -1.38
N VAL A 90 0.57 11.64 -0.34
CA VAL A 90 1.47 11.43 0.80
C VAL A 90 2.68 10.60 0.38
N THR A 91 3.88 11.11 0.68
CA THR A 91 5.13 10.38 0.49
C THR A 91 5.79 10.11 1.84
N ILE A 92 5.87 8.83 2.21
CA ILE A 92 6.65 8.31 3.34
C ILE A 92 7.96 7.81 2.75
N GLY A 93 8.86 8.77 2.50
CA GLY A 93 10.15 8.53 1.85
C GLY A 93 11.21 7.93 2.77
N GLU A 94 12.45 7.96 2.31
CA GLU A 94 13.62 7.49 3.05
C GLU A 94 14.84 8.35 2.75
N VAL A 95 15.78 8.36 3.70
CA VAL A 95 17.16 8.84 3.52
C VAL A 95 18.07 7.77 4.09
N ASP A 96 19.12 7.39 3.35
CA ASP A 96 20.10 6.38 3.78
C ASP A 96 19.48 5.05 4.24
N ARG A 97 18.46 4.57 3.54
CA ARG A 97 17.71 3.34 3.87
C ARG A 97 17.00 3.39 5.23
N LYS A 98 16.76 4.58 5.75
CA LYS A 98 15.97 4.83 6.95
C LYS A 98 14.72 5.59 6.57
N ALA A 99 13.57 5.09 7.00
CA ALA A 99 12.27 5.67 6.72
C ALA A 99 11.50 5.90 8.04
N PRO A 100 10.46 6.76 8.02
CA PRO A 100 9.63 6.99 9.19
C PRO A 100 8.94 5.73 9.73
N VAL A 101 8.75 5.72 11.05
CA VAL A 101 7.84 4.81 11.75
C VAL A 101 6.57 5.61 12.07
N VAL A 102 5.48 5.28 11.40
CA VAL A 102 4.16 5.86 11.67
C VAL A 102 3.48 5.03 12.76
N GLY A 103 3.07 5.68 13.84
CA GLY A 103 2.40 5.03 14.96
C GLY A 103 0.98 4.54 14.64
N ASN A 104 0.36 3.86 15.59
CA ASN A 104 -1.03 3.40 15.43
C ASN A 104 -2.00 4.58 15.39
N GLY A 105 -3.03 4.48 14.55
CA GLY A 105 -4.12 5.46 14.49
C GLY A 105 -3.71 6.83 13.96
N CYS A 106 -2.57 6.95 13.27
CA CYS A 106 -2.13 8.22 12.69
C CYS A 106 -2.97 8.63 11.47
N TRP A 107 -3.14 9.93 11.30
CA TRP A 107 -3.84 10.55 10.17
C TRP A 107 -2.85 11.42 9.43
N ILE A 108 -2.58 11.10 8.17
CA ILE A 108 -1.62 11.84 7.33
C ILE A 108 -2.39 12.43 6.16
N GLY A 109 -2.66 13.74 6.24
CA GLY A 109 -3.41 14.50 5.23
C GLY A 109 -2.64 14.72 3.93
N ALA A 110 -3.37 15.16 2.91
CA ALA A 110 -2.83 15.56 1.61
C ALA A 110 -2.17 16.94 1.66
#